data_AF-A0A7C6Z8P2-F1
#
_entry.id   AF-A0A7C6Z8P2-F1
#
_cell.length_a   1.000
_cell.length_b   1.000
_cell.length_c   1.000
_cell.angle_alpha   90.00
_cell.angle_beta   90.00
_cell.angle_gamma   90.00
#
_symmetry.space_group_name_H-M   'P 1'
#
loop_
_entity.id
_entity.type
_entity.pdbx_description
1 polymer ?
#
loop_
_entity_poly.entity_id
_entity_poly.type
_entity_poly.pdbx_seq_one_letter_code
_entity_poly.pdbx_strand_id
1 'polypeptide(L)'
;MDISVPRELLDENALCLAAKMLYIAIIADNRGQHAVSFQELARMTGIRDRRTIVRCLKALQETGWMQVSPTGSRPGTGSTNDPHGGFDGTGPNRDDWRRLRKIVLTPRNPVMELRIRKAEEFNSRLRTAPHVGEFLMKGWLDLLVDDTDYVDNFRPDFLRNPVTGENLEYDRYYRRGVAFEFNGPQHYGPTRRYPDRDRARDLRVRDLIKKALSLENGVELLIIRPGDLSMSRLTAKIGNRLPLRLVDFSDPLRTALDKASSVYTRRVSRSVAQE
;
A
#
# COMPACT_ATOMS: atom_id res chain seq x y z
N MET A 1 -9.28 28.65 5.45
CA MET A 1 -9.84 27.43 4.85
C MET A 1 -8.65 26.66 4.32
N ASP A 2 -8.28 25.57 4.97
CA ASP A 2 -7.09 24.80 4.58
C ASP A 2 -7.51 23.82 3.49
N ILE A 3 -7.10 24.11 2.25
CA ILE A 3 -7.33 23.24 1.10
C ILE A 3 -6.15 22.28 1.03
N SER A 4 -6.41 21.00 1.31
CA SER A 4 -5.41 19.95 1.09
C SER A 4 -5.36 19.59 -0.39
N VAL A 5 -4.30 20.05 -1.07
CA VAL A 5 -4.04 19.71 -2.47
C VAL A 5 -3.20 18.44 -2.52
N PRO A 6 -3.67 17.35 -3.17
CA PRO A 6 -2.87 16.14 -3.32
C PRO A 6 -1.58 16.43 -4.09
N ARG A 7 -0.43 16.04 -3.55
CA ARG A 7 0.86 16.20 -4.23
C ARG A 7 0.87 15.43 -5.56
N GLU A 8 0.25 14.26 -5.59
CA GLU A 8 0.20 13.41 -6.77
C GLU A 8 -0.57 14.06 -7.93
N LEU A 9 -1.50 14.98 -7.65
CA LEU A 9 -2.14 15.80 -8.67
C LEU A 9 -1.12 16.78 -9.29
N LEU A 10 -0.25 17.36 -8.46
CA LEU A 10 0.77 18.31 -8.90
C LEU A 10 1.86 17.62 -9.73
N ASP A 11 2.19 16.38 -9.38
CA ASP A 11 3.20 15.56 -10.06
C ASP A 11 2.63 14.84 -11.31
N GLU A 12 1.31 14.89 -11.55
CA GLU A 12 0.66 14.26 -12.72
C GLU A 12 1.04 14.98 -14.02
N ASN A 13 1.83 14.31 -14.86
CA ASN A 13 2.33 14.87 -16.12
C ASN A 13 1.28 14.86 -17.24
N ALA A 14 0.27 13.99 -17.16
CA ALA A 14 -0.83 13.97 -18.13
C ALA A 14 -1.77 15.19 -17.98
N LEU A 15 -1.69 15.92 -16.87
CA LEU A 15 -2.51 17.10 -16.59
C LEU A 15 -1.71 18.40 -16.82
N CYS A 16 -2.26 19.29 -17.64
CA CYS A 16 -1.72 20.63 -17.77
C CYS A 16 -2.03 21.49 -16.52
N LEU A 17 -1.30 22.59 -16.35
CA LEU A 17 -1.49 23.52 -15.22
C LEU A 17 -2.94 23.99 -15.09
N ALA A 18 -3.61 24.30 -16.20
CA ALA A 18 -5.01 24.73 -16.21
C ALA A 18 -5.96 23.65 -15.67
N ALA A 19 -5.69 22.37 -15.94
CA ALA A 19 -6.48 21.26 -15.41
C ALA A 19 -6.27 21.08 -13.90
N LYS A 20 -5.02 21.21 -13.44
CA LYS A 20 -4.68 21.17 -12.01
C LYS A 20 -5.35 22.32 -11.25
N MET A 21 -5.28 23.55 -11.79
CA MET A 21 -5.97 24.71 -11.23
C MET A 21 -7.48 24.52 -11.21
N LEU A 22 -8.06 23.94 -12.26
CA LEU A 22 -9.48 23.64 -12.33
C LEU A 22 -9.91 22.70 -11.20
N TYR A 23 -9.16 21.61 -10.99
CA TYR A 23 -9.41 20.69 -9.88
C TYR A 23 -9.32 21.40 -8.52
N ILE A 24 -8.24 22.18 -8.28
CA ILE A 24 -8.03 22.92 -7.02
C ILE A 24 -9.18 23.90 -6.76
N ALA A 25 -9.64 24.63 -7.77
CA ALA A 25 -10.75 25.57 -7.63
C ALA A 25 -12.07 24.85 -7.28
N ILE A 26 -12.30 23.66 -7.85
CA ILE A 26 -13.50 22.86 -7.56
C ILE A 26 -13.47 22.33 -6.12
N ILE A 27 -12.34 21.81 -5.64
CA ILE A 27 -12.23 21.35 -4.24
C ILE A 27 -12.31 22.52 -3.24
N ALA A 28 -11.79 23.69 -3.61
CA ALA A 28 -11.79 24.90 -2.77
C ALA A 28 -13.20 25.47 -2.55
N ASP A 29 -14.04 25.43 -3.57
CA ASP A 29 -15.39 25.98 -3.53
C ASP A 29 -16.33 25.16 -2.63
N ASN A 30 -15.95 23.94 -2.24
CA ASN A 30 -16.64 23.08 -1.27
C ASN A 30 -18.14 22.85 -1.56
N ARG A 31 -18.61 23.16 -2.77
CA ARG A 31 -19.95 22.84 -3.27
C ARG A 31 -19.94 21.40 -3.76
N GLY A 32 -19.90 20.44 -2.83
CA GLY A 32 -19.91 19.01 -3.16
C GLY A 32 -21.04 18.64 -4.12
N GLN A 33 -20.81 17.73 -5.08
CA GLN A 33 -21.78 17.08 -5.99
C GLN A 33 -22.94 17.95 -6.55
N HIS A 34 -22.81 19.27 -6.56
CA HIS A 34 -23.85 20.15 -7.06
C HIS A 34 -23.67 20.39 -8.55
N ALA A 35 -24.80 20.64 -9.22
CA ALA A 35 -24.83 20.99 -10.62
C ALA A 35 -24.20 22.36 -10.87
N VAL A 36 -23.07 22.40 -11.58
CA VAL A 36 -22.35 23.63 -11.96
C VAL A 36 -22.47 23.90 -13.46
N SER A 37 -22.59 25.16 -13.84
CA SER A 37 -22.55 25.61 -15.23
C SER A 37 -21.13 25.94 -15.67
N PHE A 38 -20.90 25.95 -16.99
CA PHE A 38 -19.62 26.36 -17.56
C PHE A 38 -19.27 27.83 -17.27
N GLN A 39 -20.26 28.70 -17.08
CA GLN A 39 -20.03 30.10 -16.72
C GLN A 39 -19.57 30.23 -15.27
N GLU A 40 -20.11 29.41 -14.37
CA GLU A 40 -19.64 29.33 -12.97
C GLU A 40 -18.21 28.80 -12.92
N LEU A 41 -17.90 27.73 -13.65
CA LEU A 41 -16.53 27.22 -13.76
C LEU A 41 -15.55 28.26 -14.31
N ALA A 42 -15.94 29.02 -15.34
CA ALA A 42 -15.12 30.10 -15.88
C ALA A 42 -14.85 31.19 -14.84
N ARG A 43 -15.87 31.55 -14.04
CA ARG A 43 -15.74 32.55 -12.96
C ARG A 43 -14.84 32.06 -11.83
N MET A 44 -14.97 30.78 -11.43
CA MET A 44 -14.18 30.19 -10.35
C MET A 44 -12.70 30.05 -10.71
N THR A 45 -12.40 29.77 -11.98
CA THR A 45 -11.06 29.35 -12.42
C THR A 45 -10.31 30.43 -13.18
N GLY A 46 -11.00 31.49 -13.60
CA GLY A 46 -10.47 32.51 -14.51
C GLY A 46 -10.31 32.03 -15.96
N ILE A 47 -10.64 30.76 -16.26
CA ILE A 47 -10.55 30.20 -17.62
C ILE A 47 -11.75 30.70 -18.43
N ARG A 48 -11.51 31.67 -19.32
CA ARG A 48 -12.58 32.32 -20.10
C ARG A 48 -13.13 31.46 -21.24
N ASP A 49 -12.31 30.55 -21.78
CA ASP A 49 -12.68 29.72 -22.92
C ASP A 49 -13.32 28.39 -22.49
N ARG A 50 -14.58 28.20 -22.90
CA ARG A 50 -15.33 26.95 -22.66
C ARG A 50 -14.63 25.73 -23.26
N ARG A 51 -13.99 25.84 -24.42
CA ARG A 51 -13.30 24.69 -25.04
C ARG A 51 -12.15 24.22 -24.16
N THR A 52 -11.43 25.17 -23.54
CA THR A 52 -10.36 24.89 -22.60
C THR A 52 -10.88 24.25 -21.30
N ILE A 53 -11.98 24.74 -20.73
CA ILE A 53 -12.63 24.08 -19.57
C ILE A 53 -13.00 22.64 -19.90
N VAL A 54 -13.68 22.41 -21.03
CA VAL A 54 -14.08 21.05 -21.45
C VAL A 54 -12.87 20.13 -21.63
N ARG A 55 -11.80 20.61 -22.27
CA ARG A 55 -10.55 19.85 -22.44
C ARG A 55 -9.91 19.49 -21.09
N CYS A 56 -9.89 20.42 -20.14
CA CYS A 56 -9.37 20.17 -18.79
C CYS A 56 -10.22 19.14 -18.04
N LEU A 57 -11.55 19.26 -18.10
CA LEU A 57 -12.46 18.28 -17.47
C LEU A 57 -12.32 16.89 -18.06
N LYS A 58 -12.17 16.78 -19.40
CA LYS A 58 -11.89 15.51 -20.06
C LYS A 58 -10.58 14.90 -19.59
N ALA A 59 -9.50 15.68 -19.53
CA ALA A 59 -8.20 15.20 -19.05
C ALA A 59 -8.28 14.74 -17.58
N LEU A 60 -8.95 15.50 -16.71
CA LEU A 60 -9.18 15.10 -15.31
C LEU A 60 -10.02 13.82 -15.20
N GLN A 61 -10.98 13.63 -16.10
CA GLN A 61 -11.81 12.43 -16.12
C GLN A 61 -11.06 11.21 -16.64
N GLU A 62 -10.30 11.37 -17.73
CA GLU A 62 -9.48 10.30 -18.33
C GLU A 62 -8.37 9.83 -17.37
N THR A 63 -7.86 10.73 -16.51
CA THR A 63 -6.88 10.41 -15.46
C THR A 63 -7.51 9.99 -14.12
N GLY A 64 -8.84 9.93 -14.04
CA GLY A 64 -9.56 9.50 -12.83
C GLY A 64 -9.58 10.50 -11.67
N TRP A 65 -9.07 11.72 -11.85
CA TRP A 65 -9.12 12.80 -10.86
C TRP A 65 -10.50 13.45 -10.75
N MET A 66 -11.37 13.29 -11.75
CA MET A 66 -12.72 13.88 -11.71
C MET A 66 -13.75 12.95 -12.32
N GLN A 67 -14.87 12.76 -11.65
CA GLN A 67 -16.06 12.18 -12.27
C GLN A 67 -17.00 13.31 -12.72
N VAL A 68 -17.44 13.25 -13.98
CA VAL A 68 -18.34 14.25 -14.57
C VAL A 68 -19.62 13.58 -15.03
N SER A 69 -20.75 14.01 -14.48
CA SER A 69 -22.08 13.49 -14.81
C SER A 69 -22.99 14.60 -15.34
N PRO A 70 -23.78 14.37 -16.41
CA PRO A 70 -24.81 15.30 -16.83
C PRO A 70 -25.86 15.53 -15.72
N THR A 71 -26.43 16.73 -15.67
CA THR A 71 -27.60 16.98 -14.82
C THR A 71 -28.80 16.19 -15.35
N GLY A 72 -29.36 15.30 -14.51
CA GLY A 72 -30.51 14.45 -14.87
C GLY A 72 -30.16 12.98 -15.15
N SER A 73 -28.88 12.64 -15.24
CA SER A 73 -28.43 11.24 -15.14
C SER A 73 -28.49 10.84 -13.67
N ARG A 74 -29.32 9.86 -13.30
CA ARG A 74 -29.26 9.25 -11.95
C ARG A 74 -27.81 8.82 -11.70
N PRO A 75 -27.25 9.04 -10.49
CA PRO A 75 -26.03 8.32 -10.12
C PRO A 75 -26.37 6.84 -10.28
N GLY A 76 -25.68 6.15 -11.20
CA GLY A 76 -25.91 4.74 -11.44
C GLY A 76 -25.92 4.03 -10.10
N THR A 77 -27.03 3.35 -9.81
CA THR A 77 -27.06 2.36 -8.74
C THR A 77 -25.94 1.39 -9.06
N GLY A 78 -24.81 1.53 -8.36
CA GLY A 78 -23.71 0.59 -8.45
C GLY A 78 -24.28 -0.78 -8.14
N SER A 79 -24.41 -1.62 -9.17
CA SER A 79 -24.62 -3.04 -8.97
C SER A 79 -23.39 -3.54 -8.21
N THR A 80 -23.59 -3.88 -6.95
CA THR A 80 -22.57 -4.30 -5.99
C THR A 80 -22.10 -5.73 -6.24
N ASN A 81 -21.73 -6.08 -7.48
CA ASN A 81 -21.24 -7.41 -7.82
C ASN A 81 -20.12 -7.39 -8.86
N ASP A 82 -19.14 -6.50 -8.66
CA ASP A 82 -17.83 -6.68 -9.29
C ASP A 82 -16.69 -6.30 -8.32
N PRO A 83 -15.90 -7.26 -7.82
CA PRO A 83 -14.79 -6.99 -6.88
C PRO A 83 -13.61 -6.26 -7.55
N HIS A 84 -13.61 -6.16 -8.88
CA HIS A 84 -12.57 -5.53 -9.67
C HIS A 84 -13.08 -4.19 -10.18
N GLY A 85 -13.03 -3.16 -9.34
CA GLY A 85 -13.45 -1.79 -9.67
C GLY A 85 -12.64 -1.17 -10.81
N GLY A 86 -12.96 -1.57 -12.04
CA GLY A 86 -12.68 -0.89 -13.28
C GLY A 86 -13.58 0.34 -13.39
N PHE A 87 -13.01 1.43 -13.88
CA PHE A 87 -13.71 2.68 -14.14
C PHE A 87 -14.73 2.44 -15.26
N ASP A 88 -15.98 2.21 -14.88
CA ASP A 88 -17.05 2.01 -15.85
C ASP A 88 -17.33 3.36 -16.51
N GLY A 89 -16.90 3.48 -17.77
CA GLY A 89 -16.77 4.71 -18.59
C GLY A 89 -18.09 5.41 -18.93
N THR A 90 -19.04 5.46 -17.99
CA THR A 90 -20.37 6.06 -18.07
C THR A 90 -20.35 7.60 -17.97
N GLY A 91 -19.28 8.23 -18.46
CA GLY A 91 -19.25 9.67 -18.70
C GLY A 91 -20.05 10.05 -19.95
N PRO A 92 -20.43 11.33 -20.10
CA PRO A 92 -21.07 11.79 -21.33
C PRO A 92 -20.17 11.49 -22.54
N ASN A 93 -20.76 10.96 -23.62
CA ASN A 93 -20.05 10.64 -24.86
C ASN A 93 -19.23 11.85 -25.34
N ARG A 94 -18.09 11.61 -26.03
CA ARG A 94 -17.13 12.64 -26.46
C ARG A 94 -17.78 13.86 -27.14
N ASP A 95 -18.95 13.66 -27.77
CA ASP A 95 -19.71 14.66 -28.52
C ASP A 95 -20.80 15.43 -27.75
N ASP A 96 -21.18 15.02 -26.52
CA ASP A 96 -22.31 15.62 -25.78
C ASP A 96 -21.96 16.88 -24.97
N TRP A 97 -20.67 17.14 -24.73
CA TRP A 97 -20.15 18.23 -23.90
C TRP A 97 -20.59 19.65 -24.35
N ARG A 98 -20.90 19.81 -25.64
CA ARG A 98 -21.34 21.10 -26.20
C ARG A 98 -22.77 21.46 -25.81
N ARG A 99 -23.62 20.46 -25.55
CA ARG A 99 -25.05 20.64 -25.26
C ARG A 99 -25.35 20.73 -23.77
N LEU A 100 -24.44 20.25 -22.92
CA LEU A 100 -24.57 20.30 -21.47
C LEU A 100 -24.63 21.76 -20.99
N ARG A 101 -25.68 22.08 -20.23
CA ARG A 101 -25.84 23.39 -19.57
C ARG A 101 -25.29 23.38 -18.15
N LYS A 102 -25.52 22.29 -17.43
CA LYS A 102 -24.98 22.02 -16.09
C LYS A 102 -24.45 20.61 -15.99
N ILE A 103 -23.41 20.43 -15.19
CA ILE A 103 -22.75 19.15 -14.92
C ILE A 103 -22.55 18.99 -13.43
N VAL A 104 -22.61 17.75 -12.94
CA VAL A 104 -22.21 17.41 -11.58
C VAL A 104 -20.74 16.99 -11.62
N LEU A 105 -19.93 17.63 -10.80
CA LEU A 105 -18.50 17.35 -10.67
C LEU A 105 -18.25 16.70 -9.31
N THR A 106 -17.65 15.51 -9.33
CA THR A 106 -17.23 14.80 -8.13
C THR A 106 -15.71 14.66 -8.18
N PRO A 107 -14.96 15.48 -7.41
CA PRO A 107 -13.52 15.32 -7.26
C PRO A 107 -13.19 13.93 -6.73
N ARG A 108 -12.17 13.31 -7.32
CA ARG A 108 -11.66 11.98 -6.95
C ARG A 108 -10.17 12.08 -6.69
N ASN A 109 -9.63 11.12 -5.96
CA ASN A 109 -8.19 10.98 -5.80
C ASN A 109 -7.83 9.52 -6.12
N PRO A 110 -7.53 9.21 -7.38
CA PRO A 110 -7.34 7.82 -7.83
C PRO A 110 -6.17 7.15 -7.11
N VAL A 111 -5.14 7.92 -6.74
CA VAL A 111 -3.99 7.41 -5.98
C VAL A 111 -4.40 7.06 -4.55
N MET A 112 -5.10 7.96 -3.85
CA MET A 112 -5.58 7.68 -2.49
C MET A 112 -6.59 6.53 -2.47
N GLU A 113 -7.49 6.46 -3.44
CA GLU A 113 -8.44 5.35 -3.58
C GLU A 113 -7.73 4.01 -3.80
N LEU A 114 -6.66 3.99 -4.59
CA LEU A 114 -5.81 2.80 -4.72
C LEU A 114 -5.15 2.43 -3.38
N ARG A 115 -4.63 3.41 -2.64
CA ARG A 115 -4.02 3.17 -1.30
C ARG A 115 -5.04 2.63 -0.30
N ILE A 116 -6.27 3.14 -0.29
CA ILE A 116 -7.38 2.64 0.53
C ILE A 116 -7.69 1.19 0.17
N ARG A 117 -7.85 0.88 -1.12
CA ARG A 117 -8.11 -0.50 -1.57
C ARG A 117 -7.01 -1.48 -1.15
N LYS A 118 -5.73 -1.07 -1.27
CA LYS A 118 -4.60 -1.88 -0.78
C LYS A 118 -4.67 -2.13 0.72
N ALA A 119 -5.07 -1.12 1.52
CA ALA A 119 -5.25 -1.28 2.95
C ALA A 119 -6.42 -2.24 3.29
N GLU A 120 -7.52 -2.19 2.54
CA GLU A 120 -8.66 -3.10 2.70
C GLU A 120 -8.30 -4.54 2.33
N GLU A 121 -7.60 -4.74 1.21
CA GLU A 121 -7.10 -6.05 0.79
C GLU A 121 -6.14 -6.63 1.82
N PHE A 122 -5.20 -5.82 2.31
CA PHE A 122 -4.30 -6.18 3.41
C PHE A 122 -5.09 -6.65 4.64
N ASN A 123 -6.08 -5.88 5.10
CA ASN A 123 -6.90 -6.24 6.24
C ASN A 123 -7.71 -7.53 6.01
N SER A 124 -8.14 -7.78 4.77
CA SER A 124 -8.83 -9.01 4.40
C SER A 124 -7.91 -10.23 4.52
N ARG A 125 -6.72 -10.16 3.91
CA ARG A 125 -5.71 -11.23 3.95
C ARG A 125 -5.16 -11.46 5.35
N LEU A 126 -5.01 -10.41 6.15
CA LEU A 126 -4.56 -10.52 7.55
C LEU A 126 -5.47 -11.44 8.38
N ARG A 127 -6.79 -11.39 8.16
CA ARG A 127 -7.76 -12.18 8.94
C ARG A 127 -7.60 -13.69 8.73
N THR A 128 -7.11 -14.11 7.57
CA THR A 128 -6.94 -15.52 7.19
C THR A 128 -5.49 -15.94 7.12
N ALA A 129 -4.54 -15.06 7.48
CA ALA A 129 -3.11 -15.35 7.41
C ALA A 129 -2.70 -16.42 8.44
N PRO A 130 -2.08 -17.55 8.01
CA PRO A 130 -1.65 -18.61 8.93
C PRO A 130 -0.49 -18.15 9.82
N HIS A 131 0.44 -17.38 9.25
CA HIS A 131 1.61 -16.84 9.95
C HIS A 131 1.54 -15.31 10.00
N VAL A 132 0.76 -14.80 10.95
CA VAL A 132 0.47 -13.36 11.07
C VAL A 132 1.73 -12.49 11.13
N GLY A 133 2.77 -12.89 11.88
CA GLY A 133 3.98 -12.08 12.02
C GLY A 133 4.79 -11.96 10.74
N GLU A 134 4.96 -13.06 10.01
CA GLU A 134 5.60 -13.11 8.69
C GLU A 134 4.80 -12.30 7.66
N PHE A 135 3.47 -12.45 7.67
CA PHE A 135 2.57 -11.67 6.81
C PHE A 135 2.71 -10.16 7.06
N LEU A 136 2.79 -9.73 8.32
CA LEU A 136 3.01 -8.34 8.69
C LEU A 136 4.39 -7.84 8.24
N MET A 137 5.43 -8.65 8.41
CA MET A 137 6.76 -8.32 7.91
C MET A 137 6.75 -8.09 6.39
N LYS A 138 6.18 -9.02 5.62
CA LYS A 138 6.07 -8.91 4.15
C LYS A 138 5.28 -7.65 3.74
N GLY A 139 4.15 -7.38 4.40
CA GLY A 139 3.37 -6.16 4.15
C GLY A 139 4.14 -4.86 4.43
N TRP A 140 4.94 -4.82 5.50
CA TRP A 140 5.85 -3.69 5.73
C TRP A 140 6.93 -3.57 4.66
N LEU A 141 7.53 -4.69 4.22
CA LEU A 141 8.53 -4.68 3.17
C LEU A 141 7.95 -4.20 1.83
N ASP A 142 6.74 -4.63 1.48
CA ASP A 142 6.02 -4.15 0.28
C ASP A 142 5.78 -2.63 0.31
N LEU A 143 5.50 -2.08 1.50
CA LEU A 143 5.29 -0.65 1.68
C LEU A 143 6.61 0.15 1.66
N LEU A 144 7.66 -0.36 2.32
CA LEU A 144 8.87 0.39 2.61
C LEU A 144 9.97 0.26 1.56
N VAL A 145 10.14 -0.91 0.94
CA VAL A 145 11.31 -1.19 0.09
C VAL A 145 11.02 -0.85 -1.36
N ASP A 146 11.82 0.05 -1.93
CA ASP A 146 11.72 0.45 -3.35
C ASP A 146 12.43 -0.51 -4.31
N ASP A 147 12.17 -1.80 -4.12
CA ASP A 147 12.67 -2.87 -4.97
C ASP A 147 11.58 -3.91 -5.13
N THR A 148 11.26 -4.25 -6.36
CA THR A 148 10.26 -5.28 -6.69
C THR A 148 10.90 -6.61 -7.06
N ASP A 149 12.23 -6.68 -7.12
CA ASP A 149 12.99 -7.87 -7.48
C ASP A 149 13.27 -8.76 -6.26
N TYR A 150 12.20 -9.38 -5.77
CA TYR A 150 12.25 -10.30 -4.63
C TYR A 150 11.57 -11.64 -4.92
N VAL A 151 11.87 -12.62 -4.07
CA VAL A 151 11.24 -13.94 -4.03
C VAL A 151 10.82 -14.23 -2.60
N ASP A 152 9.54 -14.53 -2.41
CA ASP A 152 9.04 -15.03 -1.13
C ASP A 152 9.30 -16.54 -1.00
N ASN A 153 9.56 -16.99 0.22
CA ASN A 153 9.77 -18.40 0.56
C ASN A 153 10.89 -19.05 -0.28
N PHE A 154 12.00 -18.32 -0.41
CA PHE A 154 13.10 -18.69 -1.30
C PHE A 154 13.95 -19.82 -0.70
N ARG A 155 14.12 -20.92 -1.45
CA ARG A 155 14.90 -22.11 -1.05
C ARG A 155 16.06 -22.36 -2.01
N PRO A 156 17.15 -21.56 -1.94
CA PRO A 156 18.29 -21.77 -2.82
C PRO A 156 19.06 -23.04 -2.46
N ASP A 157 19.70 -23.67 -3.46
CA ASP A 157 20.45 -24.91 -3.29
C ASP A 157 21.62 -24.79 -2.28
N PHE A 158 22.24 -23.61 -2.20
CA PHE A 158 23.32 -23.35 -1.23
C PHE A 158 22.84 -23.29 0.22
N LEU A 159 21.53 -23.13 0.45
CA LEU A 159 20.93 -23.04 1.78
C LEU A 159 20.41 -24.40 2.25
N ARG A 160 21.16 -25.45 1.94
CA ARG A 160 20.89 -26.82 2.35
C ARG A 160 21.57 -27.11 3.68
N ASN A 161 20.81 -27.59 4.66
CA ASN A 161 21.36 -27.98 5.95
C ASN A 161 22.32 -29.17 5.77
N PRO A 162 23.62 -29.03 6.11
CA PRO A 162 24.60 -30.09 5.89
C PRO A 162 24.40 -31.30 6.82
N VAL A 163 23.69 -31.13 7.94
CA VAL A 163 23.42 -32.19 8.92
C VAL A 163 22.24 -33.05 8.48
N THR A 164 21.13 -32.41 8.09
CA THR A 164 19.88 -33.12 7.76
C THR A 164 19.70 -33.37 6.26
N GLY A 165 20.44 -32.66 5.41
CA GLY A 165 20.27 -32.68 3.97
C GLY A 165 19.00 -31.97 3.46
N GLU A 166 18.25 -31.30 4.33
CA GLU A 166 17.04 -30.57 3.97
C GLU A 166 17.34 -29.12 3.55
N ASN A 167 16.58 -28.58 2.59
CA ASN A 167 16.68 -27.17 2.23
C ASN A 167 16.04 -26.30 3.32
N LEU A 168 16.78 -25.27 3.74
CA LEU A 168 16.23 -24.17 4.51
C LEU A 168 15.62 -23.15 3.53
N GLU A 169 14.87 -22.20 4.08
CA GLU A 169 14.10 -21.20 3.32
C GLU A 169 14.36 -19.81 3.88
N TYR A 170 14.33 -18.76 3.07
CA TYR A 170 14.13 -17.39 3.54
C TYR A 170 12.68 -16.97 3.32
N ASP A 171 12.07 -16.31 4.30
CA ASP A 171 10.70 -15.80 4.13
C ASP A 171 10.59 -14.81 2.95
N ARG A 172 11.60 -13.93 2.80
CA ARG A 172 11.76 -13.05 1.63
C ARG A 172 13.21 -12.81 1.28
N TYR A 173 13.55 -12.92 0.01
CA TYR A 173 14.89 -12.64 -0.52
C TYR A 173 14.82 -11.59 -1.63
N TYR A 174 15.54 -10.49 -1.47
CA TYR A 174 15.79 -9.53 -2.54
C TYR A 174 17.04 -9.96 -3.31
N ARG A 175 17.00 -9.94 -4.65
CA ARG A 175 18.12 -10.36 -5.51
C ARG A 175 19.38 -9.48 -5.43
N ARG A 176 19.40 -8.55 -4.48
CA ARG A 176 20.57 -7.76 -4.04
C ARG A 176 21.42 -8.45 -2.97
N GLY A 177 21.11 -9.69 -2.60
CA GLY A 177 21.82 -10.40 -1.54
C GLY A 177 21.32 -10.03 -0.13
N VAL A 178 20.04 -9.66 0.01
CA VAL A 178 19.44 -9.33 1.31
C VAL A 178 18.23 -10.22 1.56
N ALA A 179 18.27 -11.00 2.64
CA ALA A 179 17.20 -11.89 3.05
C ALA A 179 16.55 -11.43 4.36
N PHE A 180 15.27 -11.72 4.53
CA PHE A 180 14.50 -11.48 5.75
C PHE A 180 13.92 -12.79 6.26
N GLU A 181 13.95 -12.94 7.58
CA GLU A 181 13.30 -14.04 8.31
C GLU A 181 12.53 -13.47 9.49
N PHE A 182 11.30 -13.92 9.69
CA PHE A 182 10.48 -13.55 10.83
C PHE A 182 10.58 -14.60 11.95
N ASN A 183 11.21 -14.23 13.05
CA ASN A 183 11.28 -15.08 14.24
C ASN A 183 10.13 -14.76 15.20
N GLY A 184 9.06 -15.55 15.12
CA GLY A 184 7.94 -15.48 16.06
C GLY A 184 8.29 -15.90 17.49
N PRO A 185 7.33 -15.80 18.44
CA PRO A 185 7.53 -16.12 19.86
C PRO A 185 8.08 -17.54 20.10
N GLN A 186 7.74 -18.47 19.22
CA GLN A 186 8.21 -19.86 19.25
C GLN A 186 9.74 -20.02 19.12
N HIS A 187 10.48 -18.97 18.69
CA HIS A 187 11.95 -19.00 18.61
C HIS A 187 12.67 -18.59 19.91
N TYR A 188 11.97 -18.12 20.95
CA TYR A 188 12.61 -17.51 22.12
C TYR A 188 12.83 -18.44 23.32
N GLY A 189 12.33 -19.67 23.27
CA GLY A 189 12.53 -20.67 24.32
C GLY A 189 11.36 -21.63 24.44
N PRO A 190 11.49 -22.69 25.25
CA PRO A 190 10.40 -23.60 25.53
C PRO A 190 9.24 -22.82 26.15
N THR A 191 8.13 -22.68 25.42
CA THR A 191 6.85 -22.27 25.99
C THR A 191 6.27 -23.46 26.76
N ARG A 192 5.38 -23.25 27.73
CA ARG A 192 4.72 -24.38 28.44
C ARG A 192 4.00 -25.36 27.51
N ARG A 193 3.66 -24.92 26.29
CA ARG A 193 3.06 -25.73 25.20
C ARG A 193 4.07 -26.57 24.43
N TYR A 194 5.37 -26.25 24.48
CA TYR A 194 6.47 -26.97 23.85
C TYR A 194 7.72 -26.96 24.75
N PRO A 195 7.72 -27.69 25.89
CA PRO A 195 8.76 -27.65 26.91
C PRO A 195 10.07 -28.40 26.54
N ASP A 196 10.19 -28.85 25.28
CA ASP A 196 11.22 -29.77 24.87
C ASP A 196 12.56 -29.04 24.59
N ARG A 197 13.53 -29.22 25.49
CA ARG A 197 14.84 -28.57 25.41
C ARG A 197 15.61 -28.97 24.14
N ASP A 198 15.38 -30.17 23.64
CA ASP A 198 16.04 -30.67 22.44
C ASP A 198 15.54 -29.93 21.19
N ARG A 199 14.23 -29.66 21.08
CA ARG A 199 13.67 -28.84 20.00
C ARG A 199 14.20 -27.40 20.01
N ALA A 200 14.37 -26.81 21.19
CA ALA A 200 14.94 -25.46 21.31
C ALA A 200 16.42 -25.42 20.88
N ARG A 201 17.17 -26.50 21.15
CA ARG A 201 18.55 -26.66 20.69
C ARG A 201 18.61 -26.82 19.16
N ASP A 202 17.75 -27.65 18.60
CA ASP A 202 17.68 -27.90 17.15
C ASP A 202 17.33 -26.64 16.36
N LEU A 203 16.40 -25.83 16.87
CA LEU A 203 16.07 -24.53 16.28
C LEU A 203 17.27 -23.57 16.28
N ARG A 204 18.02 -23.50 17.39
CA ARG A 204 19.24 -22.67 17.46
C ARG A 204 20.32 -23.15 16.49
N VAL A 205 20.51 -24.46 16.37
CA VAL A 205 21.45 -25.05 15.41
C VAL A 205 21.03 -24.70 13.98
N ARG A 206 19.74 -24.86 13.66
CA ARG A 206 19.17 -24.50 12.35
C ARG A 206 19.39 -23.01 12.02
N ASP A 207 19.15 -22.12 12.98
CA ASP A 207 19.35 -20.67 12.81
C ASP A 207 20.83 -20.31 12.60
N LEU A 208 21.75 -20.98 13.32
CA LEU A 208 23.20 -20.78 13.15
C LEU A 208 23.69 -21.27 11.79
N ILE A 209 23.24 -22.46 11.35
CA ILE A 209 23.54 -22.99 10.02
C ILE A 209 23.02 -22.05 8.94
N LYS A 210 21.77 -21.59 9.04
CA LYS A 210 21.18 -20.64 8.08
C LYS A 210 22.05 -19.39 7.96
N LYS A 211 22.45 -18.79 9.09
CA LYS A 211 23.31 -17.60 9.10
C LYS A 211 24.68 -17.86 8.46
N ALA A 212 25.33 -18.98 8.80
CA ALA A 212 26.64 -19.32 8.25
C ALA A 212 26.59 -19.47 6.73
N LEU A 213 25.65 -20.30 6.23
CA LEU A 213 25.45 -20.52 4.79
C LEU A 213 25.06 -19.22 4.07
N SER A 214 24.28 -18.35 4.70
CA SER A 214 23.93 -17.05 4.12
C SER A 214 25.18 -16.18 3.93
N LEU A 215 26.00 -16.06 4.98
CA LEU A 215 27.23 -15.28 4.96
C LEU A 215 28.22 -15.81 3.91
N GLU A 216 28.42 -17.12 3.85
CA GLU A 216 29.29 -17.78 2.87
C GLU A 216 28.89 -17.50 1.42
N ASN A 217 27.60 -17.26 1.17
CA ASN A 217 27.06 -16.98 -0.16
C ASN A 217 26.78 -15.49 -0.40
N GLY A 218 27.33 -14.60 0.44
CA GLY A 218 27.18 -13.15 0.28
C GLY A 218 25.76 -12.64 0.52
N VAL A 219 24.92 -13.41 1.25
CA VAL A 219 23.57 -13.01 1.62
C VAL A 219 23.56 -12.46 3.04
N GLU A 220 23.16 -11.20 3.18
CA GLU A 220 22.92 -10.59 4.48
C GLU A 220 21.51 -10.95 4.99
N LEU A 221 21.46 -11.72 6.09
CA LEU A 221 20.22 -12.19 6.69
C LEU A 221 19.75 -11.29 7.83
N LEU A 222 18.63 -10.59 7.64
CA LEU A 222 17.98 -9.74 8.63
C LEU A 222 16.85 -10.49 9.36
N ILE A 223 17.09 -10.83 10.62
CA ILE A 223 16.08 -11.49 11.48
C ILE A 223 15.13 -10.45 12.06
N ILE A 224 13.86 -10.46 11.66
CA ILE A 224 12.78 -9.61 12.16
C ILE A 224 12.06 -10.28 13.32
N ARG A 225 11.77 -9.50 14.35
CA ARG A 225 11.11 -9.95 15.58
C ARG A 225 9.76 -9.24 15.72
N PRO A 226 8.81 -9.74 16.55
CA PRO A 226 7.55 -9.04 16.81
C PRO A 226 7.75 -7.56 17.18
N GLY A 227 8.70 -7.28 18.07
CA GLY A 227 9.03 -5.92 18.49
C GLY A 227 9.67 -5.05 17.41
N ASP A 228 10.04 -5.59 16.25
CA ASP A 228 10.57 -4.82 15.12
C ASP A 228 9.47 -4.37 14.15
N LEU A 229 8.24 -4.89 14.25
CA LEU A 229 7.13 -4.62 13.32
C LEU A 229 6.57 -3.20 13.49
N SER A 230 7.37 -2.21 13.12
CA SER A 230 6.98 -0.81 12.97
C SER A 230 7.82 -0.17 11.86
N MET A 231 7.30 0.89 11.25
CA MET A 231 8.03 1.64 10.22
C MET A 231 9.43 2.05 10.70
N SER A 232 9.53 2.67 11.88
CA SER A 232 10.80 3.20 12.40
C SER A 232 11.85 2.11 12.61
N ARG A 233 11.45 0.95 13.17
CA ARG A 233 12.38 -0.14 13.49
C ARG A 233 12.79 -0.91 12.26
N LEU A 234 11.86 -1.20 11.33
CA LEU A 234 12.20 -1.86 10.08
C LEU A 234 13.07 -0.98 9.20
N THR A 235 12.75 0.30 9.05
CA THR A 235 13.61 1.24 8.30
C THR A 235 15.03 1.30 8.89
N ALA A 236 15.16 1.40 10.22
CA ALA A 236 16.48 1.40 10.86
C ALA A 236 17.25 0.09 10.63
N LYS A 237 16.54 -1.04 10.61
CA LYS A 237 17.13 -2.36 10.44
C LYS A 237 17.54 -2.67 9.00
N ILE A 238 16.75 -2.20 8.04
CA ILE A 238 17.10 -2.23 6.62
C ILE A 238 18.30 -1.31 6.37
N GLY A 239 18.27 -0.09 6.90
CA GLY A 239 19.34 0.89 6.73
C GLY A 239 19.57 1.21 5.26
N ASN A 240 20.82 1.14 4.82
CA ASN A 240 21.24 1.40 3.44
C ASN A 240 21.32 0.15 2.54
N ARG A 241 20.88 -1.02 3.03
CA ARG A 241 20.99 -2.30 2.32
C ARG A 241 20.02 -2.41 1.14
N LEU A 242 18.88 -1.75 1.26
CA LEU A 242 17.84 -1.71 0.24
C LEU A 242 17.36 -0.27 0.05
N PRO A 243 16.95 0.11 -1.17
CA PRO A 243 16.34 1.41 -1.39
C PRO A 243 15.00 1.48 -0.63
N LEU A 244 14.74 2.63 -0.01
CA LEU A 244 13.53 2.85 0.79
C LEU A 244 12.63 3.90 0.15
N ARG A 245 11.32 3.65 0.14
CA ARG A 245 10.29 4.61 -0.27
C ARG A 245 10.08 5.66 0.80
N LEU A 246 9.78 6.88 0.37
CA LEU A 246 9.20 7.88 1.24
C LEU A 246 7.71 7.56 1.41
N VAL A 247 7.32 7.16 2.63
CA VAL A 247 5.93 6.81 2.95
C VAL A 247 5.28 7.92 3.76
N ASP A 248 4.12 8.38 3.30
CA ASP A 248 3.34 9.43 3.97
C ASP A 248 2.81 8.94 5.34
N PHE A 249 2.69 9.84 6.31
CA PHE A 249 2.04 9.59 7.60
C PHE A 249 0.55 9.32 7.48
N SER A 250 -0.09 9.87 6.45
CA SER A 250 -1.50 9.69 6.15
C SER A 250 -1.79 8.46 5.29
N ASP A 251 -0.77 7.66 4.92
CA ASP A 251 -0.98 6.46 4.12
C ASP A 251 -1.90 5.45 4.85
N PRO A 252 -3.05 5.07 4.25
CA PRO A 252 -3.99 4.14 4.87
C PRO A 252 -3.39 2.74 5.14
N LEU A 253 -2.54 2.23 4.24
CA LEU A 253 -1.91 0.93 4.40
C LEU A 253 -0.89 0.96 5.54
N ARG A 254 -0.12 2.05 5.64
CA ARG A 254 0.77 2.27 6.80
C ARG A 254 -0.01 2.24 8.10
N THR A 255 -1.12 2.98 8.17
CA THR A 255 -1.98 3.05 9.36
C THR A 255 -2.53 1.66 9.73
N ALA A 256 -2.95 0.88 8.74
CA ALA A 256 -3.42 -0.49 8.95
C ALA A 256 -2.32 -1.41 9.48
N LEU A 257 -1.12 -1.35 8.89
CA LEU A 257 0.06 -2.11 9.32
C LEU A 257 0.50 -1.76 10.74
N ASP A 258 0.58 -0.47 11.08
CA ASP A 258 0.94 -0.02 12.44
C ASP A 258 -0.05 -0.54 13.48
N LYS A 259 -1.36 -0.43 13.20
CA LYS A 259 -2.42 -0.94 14.09
C LYS A 259 -2.32 -2.46 14.26
N ALA A 260 -2.21 -3.21 13.17
CA ALA A 260 -2.15 -4.66 13.18
C ALA A 260 -0.89 -5.17 13.90
N SER A 261 0.26 -4.55 13.62
CA SER A 261 1.55 -4.89 14.24
C SER A 261 1.56 -4.60 15.74
N SER A 262 0.97 -3.48 16.16
CA SER A 262 0.82 -3.14 17.59
C SER A 262 -0.08 -4.13 18.33
N VAL A 263 -1.18 -4.58 17.71
CA VAL A 263 -2.06 -5.61 18.28
C VAL A 263 -1.32 -6.95 18.38
N TYR A 264 -0.65 -7.37 17.31
CA TYR A 264 0.12 -8.61 17.29
C TYR A 264 1.22 -8.62 18.34
N THR A 265 2.03 -7.56 18.41
CA THR A 265 3.14 -7.43 19.36
C THR A 265 2.66 -7.48 20.80
N ARG A 266 1.58 -6.77 21.14
CA ARG A 266 0.99 -6.83 22.49
C ARG A 266 0.47 -8.22 22.84
N ARG A 267 -0.17 -8.91 21.89
CA ARG A 267 -0.65 -10.29 22.10
C ARG A 267 0.52 -11.21 22.41
N VAL A 268 1.58 -11.13 21.61
CA VAL A 268 2.82 -11.88 21.83
C VAL A 268 3.44 -11.59 23.20
N SER A 269 3.63 -10.32 23.55
CA SER A 269 4.23 -9.94 24.84
C SER A 269 3.41 -10.42 26.03
N ARG A 270 2.08 -10.41 25.94
CA ARG A 270 1.19 -10.95 26.98
C ARG A 270 1.30 -12.45 27.12
N SER A 271 1.34 -13.19 26.01
CA SER A 271 1.53 -14.64 26.05
C SER A 271 2.86 -15.01 26.70
N VAL A 272 3.94 -14.28 26.40
CA VAL A 272 5.24 -14.50 27.04
C VAL A 272 5.26 -14.12 28.53
N ALA A 273 4.48 -13.10 28.94
CA ALA A 273 4.43 -12.64 30.33
C ALA A 273 3.46 -13.44 31.22
N GLN A 274 2.53 -14.18 30.64
CA GLN A 274 1.57 -15.07 31.33
C GLN A 274 2.08 -16.52 31.42
N GLU A 275 3.22 -16.81 30.81
CA GLU A 275 3.95 -18.10 30.85
C GLU A 275 5.07 -18.08 31.88
#